data_AF-A0A6V7HS53-F1
#
_entry.id   AF-A0A6V7HS53-F1
#
_cell.length_a   1.000
_cell.length_b   1.000
_cell.length_c   1.000
_cell.angle_alpha   90.00
_cell.angle_beta   90.00
_cell.angle_gamma   90.00
#
_symmetry.space_group_name_H-M   'P 1'
#
loop_
_entity.id
_entity.type
_entity.pdbx_description
1 polymer ?
#
loop_
_entity_poly.entity_id
_entity_poly.type
_entity_poly.pdbx_seq_one_letter_code
_entity_poly.pdbx_strand_id
1 'polypeptide(L)' 'LDANQPTNALQEVTLKIISNQECRKNRRHVTERNVCTYTGNHRGLCG' A
#
# COMPACT_ATOMS: atom_id res chain seq x y z
N LEU A 1 -23.81 4.44 13.45
CA LEU A 1 -22.52 4.82 12.84
C LEU A 1 -22.38 3.98 11.59
N ASP A 2 -22.50 4.59 10.41
CA ASP A 2 -22.40 3.87 9.14
C ASP A 2 -20.95 3.43 8.93
N ALA A 3 -20.73 2.14 8.69
CA ALA A 3 -19.40 1.55 8.50
C ALA A 3 -18.69 2.01 7.21
N ASN A 4 -19.34 2.86 6.42
CA ASN A 4 -18.85 3.34 5.11
C ASN A 4 -18.48 4.83 5.10
N GLN A 5 -18.49 5.51 6.24
CA GLN A 5 -18.10 6.92 6.31
C GLN A 5 -16.63 7.06 6.73
N PRO A 6 -15.77 7.73 5.94
CA PRO A 6 -14.40 8.00 6.33
C PRO A 6 -14.35 8.75 7.67
N THR A 7 -13.49 8.30 8.58
CA THR A 7 -13.24 8.98 9.85
C THR A 7 -12.28 10.15 9.64
N ASN A 8 -12.47 11.23 10.40
CA ASN A 8 -11.53 12.36 10.47
C ASN A 8 -10.37 12.10 11.44
N ALA A 9 -10.34 10.94 12.11
CA ALA A 9 -9.25 10.58 13.00
C ALA A 9 -8.05 10.06 12.21
N LEU A 10 -6.83 10.44 12.64
CA LEU A 10 -5.59 9.90 12.10
C LEU A 10 -5.59 8.37 12.19
N GLN A 11 -5.23 7.71 11.10
CA GLN A 11 -5.14 6.25 11.00
C GLN A 11 -3.68 5.85 10.79
N GLU A 12 -3.32 4.66 11.27
CA GLU A 12 -1.98 4.08 11.10
C GLU A 12 -2.09 2.68 10.49
N VAL A 13 -1.08 2.31 9.69
CA VAL A 13 -0.90 0.92 9.24
C VAL A 13 0.57 0.54 9.20
N THR A 14 0.88 -0.68 9.63
CA THR A 14 2.21 -1.28 9.45
C THR A 14 2.34 -1.89 8.06
N LEU A 15 3.33 -1.44 7.29
CA LEU A 15 3.61 -1.93 5.94
C LEU A 15 4.90 -2.74 5.89
N LYS A 16 4.94 -3.79 5.06
CA LYS A 16 6.16 -4.56 4.78
C LYS A 16 6.81 -4.04 3.50
N ILE A 17 8.09 -3.67 3.57
CA ILE A 17 8.87 -3.30 2.40
C ILE A 17 9.12 -4.55 1.55
N ILE A 18 8.97 -4.41 0.23
CA ILE A 18 9.40 -5.42 -0.75
C ILE A 18 10.40 -4.81 -1.72
N SER A 19 11.28 -5.64 -2.28
CA SER A 19 12.28 -5.16 -3.22
C SER A 19 11.62 -4.65 -4.50
N ASN A 20 12.26 -3.66 -5.13
CA ASN A 20 11.82 -3.15 -6.43
C ASN A 20 11.80 -4.27 -7.49
N GLN A 21 12.71 -5.24 -7.40
CA GLN A 21 12.72 -6.43 -8.27
C GLN A 21 11.44 -7.27 -8.13
N GLU A 22 10.99 -7.53 -6.91
CA GLU A 22 9.74 -8.27 -6.67
C GLU A 22 8.53 -7.47 -7.18
N CYS A 23 8.52 -6.17 -6.90
CA CYS A 23 7.45 -5.26 -7.30
C CYS A 23 7.29 -5.18 -8.84
N ARG A 24 8.42 -5.20 -9.57
CA ARG A 24 8.47 -5.19 -11.04
C ARG A 24 7.80 -6.40 -11.69
N LYS A 25 7.64 -7.52 -10.98
CA LYS A 25 6.90 -8.68 -11.50
C LYS A 25 5.43 -8.35 -11.79
N ASN A 26 4.84 -7.43 -11.03
CA ASN A 26 3.41 -7.09 -11.11
C ASN A 26 3.15 -5.65 -11.58
N ARG A 27 4.15 -4.76 -11.56
CA ARG A 27 4.03 -3.33 -11.92
C ARG A 27 5.14 -2.92 -12.89
N ARG A 28 4.76 -2.36 -14.04
CA ARG A 28 5.70 -2.10 -15.16
C ARG A 28 6.64 -0.89 -14.98
N HIS A 29 6.33 0.05 -14.08
CA HIS A 29 7.01 1.36 -14.02
C HIS A 29 7.75 1.61 -12.70
N VAL A 30 8.30 0.57 -12.08
CA VAL A 30 9.06 0.69 -10.82
C VAL A 30 10.54 0.92 -11.13
N THR A 31 11.02 2.11 -10.77
CA THR A 31 12.42 2.54 -10.88
C THR A 31 13.11 2.49 -9.53
N GLU A 32 14.43 2.72 -9.49
CA GLU A 32 15.20 2.79 -8.25
C GLU A 32 14.83 4.01 -7.37
N ARG A 33 14.06 4.97 -7.89
CA ARG A 33 13.52 6.10 -7.11
C ARG A 33 12.19 5.77 -6.42
N ASN A 34 11.69 4.55 -6.57
CA ASN A 34 10.48 4.09 -5.94
C ASN A 34 10.80 3.20 -4.73
N VAL A 35 9.90 3.21 -3.75
CA VAL A 35 9.88 2.24 -2.64
C VAL A 35 8.58 1.46 -2.77
N CYS A 36 8.67 0.14 -2.80
CA CYS A 36 7.49 -0.73 -2.83
C CYS A 36 7.19 -1.30 -1.44
N THR A 37 5.91 -1.34 -1.11
CA THR A 37 5.39 -2.03 0.07
C THR A 37 4.33 -3.03 -0.34
N TYR A 38 4.27 -4.14 0.39
CA TYR A 38 3.24 -5.16 0.21
C TYR A 38 2.05 -4.87 1.12
N THR A 39 0.86 -4.84 0.52
CA THR A 39 -0.40 -4.99 1.24
C THR A 39 -1.10 -6.22 0.71
N GLY A 40 -1.60 -7.08 1.62
CA GLY A 40 -2.61 -8.07 1.23
C GLY A 40 -3.85 -7.35 0.73
N ASN A 41 -4.59 -7.94 -0.21
CA ASN A 41 -5.76 -7.33 -0.85
C ASN A 41 -6.63 -6.57 0.16
N HIS A 42 -6.77 -5.26 -0.06
CA HIS A 42 -7.67 -4.33 0.65
C HIS A 42 -7.37 -4.09 2.14
N ARG A 43 -6.14 -4.27 2.61
CA ARG A 43 -5.76 -3.92 3.99
C ARG A 43 -4.60 -2.94 4.01
N GLY A 44 -4.91 -1.64 4.13
CA GLY A 44 -3.96 -0.63 4.59
C GLY A 44 -3.61 0.51 3.64
N LEU A 45 -3.84 0.39 2.33
CA LEU A 45 -3.58 1.47 1.37
C LEU A 45 -4.85 1.89 0.64
N CYS A 46 -4.91 3.16 0.24
CA CYS A 46 -5.96 3.70 -0.60
C CYS A 46 -5.99 2.94 -1.94
N GLY A 47 -7.18 2.53 -2.36
CA GLY A 47 -7.43 1.80 -3.61
C GLY A 47 -7.53 2.71 -4.81
#